data_AF-A0A9P5NZZ0-F1
#
_entry.id   AF-A0A9P5NZZ0-F1
#
_cell.length_a   1.000
_cell.length_b   1.000
_cell.length_c   1.000
_cell.angle_alpha   90.00
_cell.angle_beta   90.00
_cell.angle_gamma   90.00
#
_symmetry.space_group_name_H-M   'P 1'
#
loop_
_entity.id
_entity.type
_entity.pdbx_description
1 polymer ?
#
loop_
_entity_poly.entity_id
_entity_poly.type
_entity_poly.pdbx_seq_one_letter_code
_entity_poly.pdbx_strand_id
1 'polypeptide(L)'
;TWLTGITVQFLIDQEGFRSARPSFKFTGVARLRSVHGTKAPGALMAQFRPITREVFHFHYAPFETPPVLRRVTVDFDEMHDYLT
;
A
#
# COMPACT_ATOMS: atom_id res chain seq x y z
N THR A 1 2.56 -0.97 20.94
CA THR A 1 3.36 -1.92 20.12
C THR A 1 4.24 -1.11 19.18
N TRP A 2 5.33 -1.65 18.63
CA TRP A 2 6.27 -0.84 17.82
C TRP A 2 5.67 -0.24 16.52
N LEU A 3 4.59 -0.83 16.00
CA LEU A 3 3.84 -0.33 14.84
C LEU A 3 2.71 0.64 15.18
N THR A 4 2.52 0.99 16.46
CA THR A 4 1.40 1.86 16.86
C THR A 4 1.60 3.26 16.28
N GLY A 5 0.59 3.78 15.57
CA GLY A 5 0.62 5.11 14.97
C GLY A 5 1.14 5.16 13.53
N ILE A 6 1.77 4.08 13.04
CA ILE A 6 2.35 4.03 11.70
C ILE A 6 1.27 4.20 10.62
N THR A 7 1.57 5.05 9.66
CA THR A 7 0.81 5.26 8.43
C THR A 7 1.67 4.93 7.21
N VAL A 8 1.15 4.07 6.34
CA VAL A 8 1.75 3.80 5.04
C VAL A 8 1.02 4.63 3.99
N GLN A 9 1.75 5.29 3.10
CA GLN A 9 1.16 5.97 1.94
C GLN A 9 1.65 5.34 0.65
N PHE A 10 0.72 5.26 -0.29
CA PHE A 10 1.04 4.90 -1.66
C PHE A 10 1.04 6.14 -2.53
N LEU A 11 1.94 6.20 -3.50
CA LEU A 11 1.81 7.04 -4.67
C LEU A 11 1.49 6.13 -5.85
N ILE A 12 0.28 6.23 -6.37
CA ILE A 12 -0.11 5.58 -7.61
C ILE A 12 -0.17 6.66 -8.68
N ASP A 13 0.46 6.44 -9.82
CA ASP A 13 0.55 7.42 -10.89
C ASP A 13 0.28 6.77 -12.25
N GLN A 14 -0.38 7.52 -13.12
CA GLN A 14 -0.60 7.19 -14.52
C GLN A 14 0.12 8.23 -15.39
N GLU A 15 1.44 8.11 -15.48
CA GLU A 15 2.34 8.94 -16.30
C GLU A 15 2.11 10.45 -16.13
N GLY A 16 1.81 10.89 -14.90
CA GLY A 16 1.55 12.30 -14.59
C GLY A 16 0.18 12.83 -15.04
N PHE A 17 -0.68 12.02 -15.67
CA PHE A 17 -2.06 12.41 -16.02
C PHE A 17 -2.97 12.44 -14.79
N ARG A 18 -2.93 11.35 -13.99
CA ARG A 18 -3.66 11.23 -12.73
C ARG A 18 -2.78 10.55 -11.70
N SER A 19 -2.82 11.05 -10.47
CA SER A 19 -2.18 10.39 -9.33
C SER A 19 -3.16 10.23 -8.17
N ALA A 20 -2.94 9.17 -7.39
CA ALA A 20 -3.65 8.88 -6.16
C ALA A 20 -2.64 8.74 -5.03
N ARG A 21 -2.99 9.30 -3.86
CA ARG A 21 -2.14 9.27 -2.66
C ARG A 21 -2.87 8.68 -1.44
N PRO A 22 -3.41 7.44 -1.53
CA PRO A 22 -4.14 6.85 -0.42
C PRO A 22 -3.21 6.57 0.76
N SER A 23 -3.75 6.73 1.97
CA SER A 23 -3.06 6.48 3.22
C SER A 23 -3.73 5.36 4.01
N PHE A 24 -2.92 4.54 4.66
CA PHE A 24 -3.37 3.38 5.41
C PHE A 24 -2.75 3.38 6.81
N LYS A 25 -3.59 3.32 7.84
CA LYS A 25 -3.16 3.31 9.23
C LYS A 25 -3.05 1.89 9.75
N PHE A 26 -2.02 1.61 10.54
CA PHE A 26 -1.87 0.35 11.23
C PHE A 26 -3.06 0.05 12.15
N THR A 27 -3.62 -1.16 12.06
CA THR A 27 -4.75 -1.59 12.88
C THR A 27 -4.48 -2.81 13.73
N GLY A 28 -3.45 -3.61 13.42
CA GLY A 28 -3.15 -4.79 14.20
C GLY A 28 -2.25 -5.80 13.49
N VAL A 29 -2.10 -6.98 14.09
CA VAL A 29 -1.32 -8.08 13.53
C VAL A 29 -2.21 -9.31 13.42
N ALA A 30 -2.19 -9.97 12.28
CA ALA A 30 -2.89 -11.22 12.04
C ALA A 30 -1.90 -12.37 11.83
N ARG A 31 -2.28 -13.58 12.25
CA ARG A 31 -1.56 -14.80 11.88
C ARG A 31 -1.95 -15.19 10.46
N LEU A 32 -0.98 -15.29 9.57
CA LEU A 32 -1.21 -15.85 8.23
C LEU A 32 -1.47 -17.34 8.36
N ARG A 33 -2.66 -17.78 7.96
CA ARG A 33 -2.91 -19.21 7.74
C ARG A 33 -2.15 -19.62 6.50
N SER A 34 -1.45 -20.77 6.53
CA SER A 34 -0.76 -21.30 5.36
C SER A 34 -1.81 -21.71 4.33
N VAL A 35 -2.03 -20.88 3.31
CA VAL A 35 -3.02 -21.17 2.24
C VAL A 35 -2.46 -22.16 1.22
N HIS A 36 -1.13 -22.31 1.16
CA HIS A 36 -0.44 -23.29 0.29
C HIS A 36 0.94 -23.58 0.87
N GLY A 37 1.05 -24.53 1.81
CA GLY A 37 2.24 -25.36 2.14
C GLY A 37 3.65 -24.76 2.32
N THR A 38 3.91 -23.46 2.10
CA THR A 38 5.25 -22.90 1.89
C THR A 38 5.58 -21.75 2.84
N LYS A 39 4.64 -21.28 3.65
CA LYS A 39 4.92 -20.27 4.68
C LYS A 39 5.25 -20.95 6.01
N ALA A 40 6.35 -20.50 6.62
CA ALA A 40 6.81 -20.97 7.92
C ALA A 40 5.66 -20.92 8.95
N PRO A 41 5.50 -21.97 9.78
CA PRO A 41 4.54 -21.96 10.87
C PRO A 41 4.74 -20.72 11.75
N GLY A 42 3.70 -19.90 11.92
CA GLY A 42 3.75 -18.73 12.78
C GLY A 42 4.02 -17.38 12.11
N ALA A 43 3.98 -17.30 10.77
CA ALA A 43 4.08 -16.02 10.06
C ALA A 43 3.03 -15.00 10.54
N LEU A 44 3.49 -13.83 10.96
CA LEU A 44 2.67 -12.69 11.36
C LEU A 44 2.59 -11.68 10.22
N MET A 45 1.43 -11.05 10.07
CA MET A 45 1.16 -10.03 9.07
C MET A 45 0.66 -8.77 9.76
N ALA A 46 1.34 -7.64 9.55
CA ALA A 46 0.81 -6.35 9.93
C ALA A 46 -0.38 -5.99 9.04
N GLN A 47 -1.46 -5.52 9.65
CA GLN A 47 -2.68 -5.12 8.98
C GLN A 47 -2.81 -3.61 9.01
N PHE A 48 -3.07 -3.04 7.84
CA PHE A 48 -3.32 -1.63 7.64
C PHE A 48 -4.70 -1.46 7.01
N ARG A 49 -5.42 -0.39 7.38
CA ARG A 49 -6.71 -0.04 6.80
C ARG A 49 -6.68 1.36 6.20
N PRO A 50 -7.44 1.63 5.13
CA PRO A 50 -7.57 2.97 4.59
C PRO A 50 -7.99 3.96 5.68
N ILE A 51 -7.30 5.10 5.77
CA ILE A 51 -7.71 6.19 6.66
C ILE A 51 -9.07 6.75 6.18
N THR A 52 -9.20 6.93 4.87
CA THR A 52 -10.43 7.33 4.20
C THR A 52 -10.81 6.27 3.18
N ARG A 53 -12.11 5.93 3.08
CA ARG A 53 -12.60 5.08 2.00
C ARG A 53 -12.80 5.95 0.76
N GLU A 54 -11.87 5.85 -0.17
CA GLU A 54 -11.84 6.65 -1.39
C GLU A 54 -11.80 5.75 -2.62
N VAL A 55 -12.34 6.24 -3.73
CA VAL A 55 -12.28 5.59 -5.04
C VAL A 55 -11.49 6.49 -5.97
N PHE A 56 -10.49 5.92 -6.64
CA PHE A 56 -9.66 6.63 -7.61
C PHE A 56 -10.01 6.14 -9.02
N HIS A 57 -10.37 7.08 -9.89
CA HIS A 57 -10.66 6.80 -11.28
C HIS A 57 -9.43 7.13 -12.13
N PHE A 58 -8.86 6.12 -12.74
CA PHE A 58 -7.80 6.27 -13.74
C PHE A 58 -8.40 6.23 -15.14
N HIS A 59 -7.73 6.90 -16.08
CA HIS A 59 -8.19 6.88 -17.46
C HIS A 59 -7.85 5.54 -18.10
N TYR A 60 -8.68 5.12 -19.04
CA TYR A 60 -8.43 3.90 -19.80
C TYR A 60 -8.58 4.22 -21.29
N ALA A 61 -7.49 4.05 -22.03
CA ALA A 61 -7.48 4.11 -23.48
C ALA A 61 -6.55 3.02 -24.06
N PRO A 62 -6.77 2.54 -25.30
CA PRO A 62 -6.08 1.38 -25.87
C PRO A 62 -4.54 1.44 -25.97
N PHE A 63 -3.91 2.58 -25.68
CA PHE A 63 -2.46 2.77 -25.73
C PHE A 63 -1.91 3.54 -24.52
N GLU A 64 -2.74 3.76 -23.50
CA GLU A 64 -2.28 4.38 -22.26
C GLU A 64 -1.75 3.33 -21.30
N THR A 65 -0.73 3.71 -20.53
CA THR A 65 -0.22 2.86 -19.47
C THR A 65 -1.24 2.72 -18.34
N PRO A 66 -1.31 1.55 -17.69
CA PRO A 66 -2.14 1.38 -16.50
C PRO A 66 -1.56 2.22 -15.35
N PRO A 67 -2.37 2.54 -14.33
CA PRO A 67 -1.86 3.13 -13.10
C PRO A 67 -0.79 2.22 -12.46
N VAL A 68 0.35 2.82 -12.11
CA VAL A 68 1.49 2.13 -11.50
C VAL A 68 1.67 2.63 -10.08
N LEU A 69 1.86 1.71 -9.13
CA LEU A 69 2.35 2.06 -7.80
C LEU A 69 3.80 2.52 -7.95
N ARG A 70 4.05 3.81 -7.74
CA ARG A 70 5.36 4.46 -7.91
C ARG A 70 6.17 4.55 -6.63
N ARG A 71 5.51 4.74 -5.49
CA ARG A 71 6.16 4.99 -4.21
C ARG A 71 5.38 4.35 -3.08
N VAL A 72 6.09 3.82 -2.10
CA VAL A 72 5.54 3.45 -0.79
C VAL A 72 6.37 4.19 0.26
N THR A 73 5.74 5.09 1.00
CA THR A 73 6.40 5.82 2.10
C THR A 73 5.75 5.46 3.43
N VAL A 74 6.52 5.68 4.51
CA VAL A 74 6.05 5.49 5.89
C VAL A 74 6.04 6.84 6.58
N ASP A 75 4.96 7.16 7.28
CA ASP A 75 4.80 8.38 8.08
C ASP A 75 5.12 9.67 7.33
N PHE A 76 4.78 9.71 6.03
CA PHE A 76 5.01 10.87 5.14
C PHE A 76 6.48 11.20 4.89
N ASP A 77 7.38 10.27 5.22
CA ASP A 77 8.79 10.39 4.91
C ASP A 77 9.02 10.15 3.41
N GLU A 78 9.10 11.24 2.66
CA GLU A 78 9.34 11.19 1.22
C GLU A 78 10.80 10.86 0.85
N MET A 79 11.73 10.81 1.82
CA MET A 79 13.13 10.46 1.58
C MET A 79 13.34 8.96 1.45
N HIS A 80 12.42 8.14 1.96
CA HIS A 80 12.53 6.67 1.95
C HIS A 80 11.38 6.04 1.18
N ASP A 81 11.71 5.47 0.02
CA ASP A 81 10.80 4.66 -0.79
C ASP A 81 11.07 3.16 -0.60
N TYR A 82 10.00 2.40 -0.35
CA TYR A 82 10.05 0.96 -0.07
C TYR A 82 9.60 0.10 -1.26
N LEU A 83 9.42 0.70 -2.44
CA LEU A 83 9.11 0.01 -3.69
C LEU A 83 10.40 -0.36 -4.45
N THR A 84 11.21 -1.28 -3.91
CA THR A 84 12.40 -1.81 -4.61
C THR A 84 12.05 -2.90 -5.62
#